data_AF-A0A0D0DH18-F1
#
_entry.id   AF-A0A0D0DH18-F1
#
_cell.length_a   1.000
_cell.length_b   1.000
_cell.length_c   1.000
_cell.angle_alpha   90.00
_cell.angle_beta   90.00
_cell.angle_gamma   90.00
#
_symmetry.space_group_name_H-M   'P 1'
#
loop_
_entity.id
_entity.type
_entity.pdbx_description
1 polymer ?
#
loop_
_entity_poly.entity_id
_entity_poly.type
_entity_poly.pdbx_seq_one_letter_code
_entity_poly.pdbx_strand_id
1 'polypeptide(L)'
;MGWVAELWHYLNSLPENVAKDMDIVLWWLEHSSIYPTLARIAWDVCVIPASLVLCKHLFSAGAEIATDHHARLGGESFEELQVMKHAW
;
A
#
# COMPACT_ATOMS: atom_id res chain seq x y z
N MET A 1 17.24 -11.85 -19.78
CA MET A 1 17.45 -10.40 -19.66
C MET A 1 17.71 -10.11 -18.19
N GLY A 2 18.82 -9.47 -17.82
CA GLY A 2 19.08 -9.07 -16.43
C GLY A 2 18.38 -7.76 -16.09
N TRP A 3 18.19 -7.47 -14.80
CA TRP A 3 17.49 -6.27 -14.30
C TRP A 3 18.04 -4.94 -14.85
N VAL A 4 19.35 -4.89 -15.17
CA VAL A 4 19.99 -3.71 -15.78
C VAL A 4 19.45 -3.44 -17.18
N ALA A 5 19.31 -4.47 -18.01
CA ALA A 5 18.79 -4.32 -19.37
C ALA A 5 17.30 -3.95 -19.36
N GLU A 6 16.56 -4.51 -18.40
CA GLU A 6 15.16 -4.16 -18.14
C GLU A 6 15.01 -2.68 -17.74
N LEU A 7 15.86 -2.19 -16.82
CA LEU A 7 15.92 -0.78 -16.44
C LEU A 7 16.24 0.14 -17.62
N TRP A 8 17.24 -0.23 -18.42
CA TRP A 8 17.57 0.53 -19.63
C TRP A 8 16.41 0.56 -20.61
N HIS A 9 15.69 -0.55 -20.77
CA HIS A 9 14.52 -0.59 -21.63
C HIS A 9 13.42 0.35 -21.12
N TYR A 10 13.11 0.31 -19.82
CA TYR A 10 12.12 1.20 -19.20
C TYR A 10 12.47 2.69 -19.37
N LEU A 11 13.72 3.08 -19.09
CA LEU A 11 14.17 4.48 -19.17
C LEU A 11 14.17 5.03 -20.60
N ASN A 12 14.39 4.19 -21.61
CA ASN A 12 14.37 4.58 -23.01
C ASN A 12 12.99 4.46 -23.68
N SER A 13 12.03 3.82 -23.00
CA SER A 13 10.68 3.54 -23.53
C SER A 13 9.61 4.19 -22.66
N LEU A 14 9.90 5.38 -22.11
CA LEU A 14 8.97 6.09 -21.25
C LEU A 14 7.68 6.43 -22.02
N PRO A 15 6.49 6.08 -21.50
CA PRO A 15 5.24 6.39 -22.18
C PRO A 15 5.06 7.92 -22.24
N GLU A 16 4.78 8.44 -23.44
CA GLU A 16 4.50 9.87 -23.64
C GLU A 16 3.19 10.34 -22.96
N ASN A 17 2.34 9.39 -22.54
CA ASN A 17 0.99 9.64 -22.03
C ASN A 17 0.81 9.25 -20.55
N VAL A 18 1.82 9.44 -19.70
CA VAL A 18 1.64 9.25 -18.24
C VAL A 18 0.81 10.42 -17.70
N ALA A 19 -0.48 10.15 -17.46
CA ALA A 19 -1.38 11.11 -16.82
C ALA A 19 -1.05 11.23 -15.32
N LYS A 20 -1.20 12.42 -14.75
CA LYS A 20 -0.84 12.69 -13.34
C LYS A 20 -1.72 11.92 -12.34
N ASP A 21 -2.93 11.58 -12.77
CA ASP A 21 -3.95 10.84 -12.04
C ASP A 21 -3.94 9.33 -12.35
N MET A 22 -2.93 8.85 -13.08
CA MET A 22 -2.77 7.43 -13.37
C MET A 22 -2.55 6.63 -12.08
N ASP A 23 -3.27 5.53 -11.95
CA ASP A 23 -3.00 4.54 -10.91
C ASP A 23 -1.66 3.85 -11.20
N ILE A 24 -0.63 4.26 -10.47
CA ILE A 24 0.74 3.74 -10.63
C ILE A 24 0.83 2.25 -10.30
N VAL A 25 0.00 1.75 -9.38
CA VAL A 25 -0.03 0.34 -8.98
C VAL A 25 -0.62 -0.50 -10.10
N LEU A 26 -1.74 -0.03 -10.68
CA LEU A 26 -2.36 -0.68 -11.84
C LEU A 26 -1.41 -0.67 -13.04
N TRP A 27 -0.69 0.43 -13.28
CA TRP A 27 0.26 0.52 -14.38
C TRP A 27 1.38 -0.54 -14.27
N TRP A 28 1.98 -0.69 -13.08
CA TRP A 28 3.00 -1.72 -12.84
C TRP A 28 2.43 -3.14 -12.90
N LEU A 29 1.15 -3.34 -12.57
CA LEU A 29 0.47 -4.63 -12.73
C LEU A 29 0.39 -5.01 -14.21
N GLU A 30 -0.10 -4.09 -15.05
CA GLU A 30 -0.28 -4.32 -16.50
C GLU A 30 1.05 -4.56 -17.21
N HIS A 31 2.13 -3.90 -16.77
CA HIS A 31 3.44 -3.99 -17.40
C HIS A 31 4.38 -5.02 -16.73
N SER A 32 3.88 -5.80 -15.76
CA SER A 32 4.65 -6.80 -15.02
C SER A 32 5.27 -7.90 -15.90
N SER A 33 4.65 -8.19 -17.05
CA SER A 33 5.18 -9.15 -18.03
C SER A 33 6.40 -8.62 -18.79
N ILE A 34 6.47 -7.30 -18.99
CA ILE A 34 7.54 -6.60 -19.72
C ILE A 34 8.69 -6.27 -18.75
N TYR A 35 8.33 -5.87 -17.53
CA TYR A 35 9.26 -5.44 -16.50
C TYR A 35 9.09 -6.25 -15.20
N PRO A 36 9.39 -7.56 -15.21
CA PRO A 36 9.12 -8.43 -14.05
C PRO A 36 9.92 -8.07 -12.81
N THR A 37 11.17 -7.59 -12.97
CA THR A 37 12.03 -7.25 -11.84
C THR A 37 11.67 -5.87 -11.29
N LEU A 38 11.49 -4.89 -12.18
CA LEU A 38 11.14 -3.53 -11.79
C LEU A 38 9.73 -3.46 -11.23
N ALA A 39 8.76 -4.20 -11.79
CA ALA A 39 7.42 -4.27 -11.23
C ALA A 39 7.48 -4.76 -9.79
N ARG A 40 8.25 -5.79 -9.47
CA ARG A 40 8.38 -6.27 -8.08
C ARG A 40 8.94 -5.21 -7.14
N ILE A 41 9.99 -4.50 -7.56
CA ILE A 41 10.55 -3.38 -6.79
C ILE A 41 9.52 -2.25 -6.62
N ALA A 42 8.79 -1.93 -7.68
CA ALA A 42 7.77 -0.89 -7.65
C ALA A 42 6.60 -1.27 -6.75
N TRP A 43 6.17 -2.54 -6.73
CA TRP A 43 5.18 -3.04 -5.78
C TRP A 43 5.68 -2.87 -4.34
N ASP A 44 6.92 -3.25 -4.04
CA ASP A 44 7.50 -3.08 -2.70
C ASP A 44 7.57 -1.60 -2.28
N VAL A 45 7.80 -0.68 -3.21
CA VAL A 45 7.93 0.76 -2.91
C VAL A 45 6.56 1.48 -2.89
N CYS A 46 5.66 1.16 -3.83
CA CYS A 46 4.39 1.85 -4.03
C CYS A 46 3.27 1.34 -3.10
N VAL A 47 3.33 0.08 -2.64
CA VAL A 47 2.36 -0.47 -1.68
C VAL A 47 2.65 -0.01 -0.26
N ILE A 48 3.89 0.41 0.04
CA ILE A 48 4.17 1.10 1.30
C ILE A 48 3.30 2.36 1.30
N PRO A 49 2.33 2.49 2.22
CA PRO A 49 1.50 3.67 2.28
C PRO A 49 2.44 4.87 2.44
N ALA A 50 2.47 5.77 1.46
CA ALA A 50 3.26 7.00 1.51
C ALA A 50 2.95 7.84 2.76
N SER A 51 1.83 7.53 3.43
CA SER A 51 1.44 8.14 4.66
C SER A 51 1.29 7.11 5.78
N LEU A 52 2.19 7.19 6.76
CA LEU A 52 1.90 6.85 8.16
C LEU A 52 0.66 7.63 8.68
N VAL A 53 0.14 8.60 7.93
CA VAL A 53 -1.09 9.35 8.21
C VAL A 53 -2.33 8.46 8.11
N LEU A 54 -2.38 7.49 7.18
CA LEU A 54 -3.49 6.54 7.13
C LEU A 54 -3.51 5.63 8.38
N CYS A 55 -2.34 5.17 8.82
CA CYS A 55 -2.20 4.48 10.11
C CYS A 55 -2.57 5.42 11.28
N LYS A 56 -2.12 6.68 11.30
CA LYS A 56 -2.47 7.64 12.36
C LYS A 56 -3.97 7.94 12.41
N HIS A 57 -4.67 7.97 11.29
CA HIS A 57 -6.12 8.17 11.27
C HIS A 57 -6.87 6.91 11.75
N LEU A 58 -6.43 5.72 11.33
CA LEU A 58 -6.92 4.44 11.87
C LEU A 58 -6.65 4.32 13.39
N PHE A 59 -5.47 4.73 13.85
CA PHE A 59 -5.12 4.76 15.27
C PHE A 59 -5.85 5.87 16.04
N SER A 60 -6.13 7.04 15.45
CA SER A 60 -6.91 8.08 16.12
C SER A 60 -8.38 7.72 16.21
N ALA A 61 -8.95 7.11 15.17
CA ALA A 61 -10.30 6.55 15.19
C ALA A 61 -10.40 5.38 16.19
N GLY A 62 -9.36 4.53 16.27
CA GLY A 62 -9.23 3.50 17.30
C GLY A 62 -9.11 4.07 18.71
N ALA A 63 -8.39 5.18 18.89
CA ALA A 63 -8.26 5.86 20.16
C ALA A 63 -9.57 6.53 20.60
N GLU A 64 -10.29 7.19 19.70
CA GLU A 64 -11.61 7.79 19.97
C GLU A 64 -12.63 6.75 20.42
N ILE A 65 -12.67 5.59 19.74
CA ILE A 65 -13.49 4.44 20.15
C ILE A 65 -13.02 3.84 21.48
N ALA A 66 -11.71 3.86 21.78
CA ALA A 66 -11.16 3.34 23.02
C ALA A 66 -11.40 4.26 24.24
N THR A 67 -11.44 5.58 24.07
CA THR A 67 -11.67 6.52 25.20
C THR A 67 -13.13 6.73 25.57
N ASP A 68 -14.07 6.68 24.62
CA ASP A 68 -15.45 7.08 24.92
C ASP A 68 -16.36 5.94 25.43
N HIS A 69 -15.98 4.66 25.27
CA HIS A 69 -16.95 3.57 25.53
C HIS A 69 -16.44 2.32 26.26
N HIS A 70 -15.26 2.31 26.88
CA HIS A 70 -14.80 1.12 27.63
C HIS A 70 -14.63 1.37 29.13
N ALA A 71 -15.78 1.37 29.79
CA ALA A 71 -15.90 0.62 31.03
C ALA A 71 -15.46 -0.85 30.78
N ARG A 72 -14.23 -1.19 31.22
CA ARG A 72 -13.83 -2.54 31.66
C ARG A 72 -13.83 -3.70 30.65
N LEU A 73 -13.29 -3.55 29.45
CA LEU A 73 -12.84 -4.71 28.66
C LEU A 73 -11.31 -4.68 28.55
N GLY A 74 -10.65 -5.75 29.00
CA GLY A 74 -9.19 -5.86 29.01
C GLY A 74 -8.60 -5.82 27.60
N GLY A 75 -7.37 -5.31 27.47
CA GLY A 75 -6.72 -5.01 26.18
C GLY A 75 -6.75 -6.16 25.16
N GLU A 76 -6.66 -7.41 25.60
CA GLU A 76 -6.71 -8.60 24.73
C GLU A 76 -8.04 -8.70 23.96
N SER A 77 -9.17 -8.48 24.63
CA SER A 77 -10.50 -8.55 24.02
C SER A 77 -10.76 -7.43 23.01
N PHE A 78 -10.03 -6.32 23.08
CA PHE A 78 -10.13 -5.23 22.10
C PHE A 78 -9.34 -5.54 20.83
N GLU A 79 -8.14 -6.12 20.96
CA GLU A 79 -7.32 -6.52 19.80
C GLU A 79 -8.03 -7.57 18.94
N GLU A 80 -8.62 -8.60 19.56
CA GLU A 80 -9.38 -9.64 18.83
C GLU A 80 -10.57 -9.04 18.06
N LEU A 81 -11.29 -8.09 18.66
CA LEU A 81 -12.42 -7.42 18.02
C LEU A 81 -11.99 -6.54 16.84
N GLN A 82 -10.83 -5.87 16.92
CA GLN A 82 -10.32 -5.07 15.81
C GLN A 82 -9.86 -5.94 14.63
N VAL A 83 -9.23 -7.08 14.90
CA VAL A 83 -8.83 -8.05 13.87
C VAL A 83 -10.06 -8.64 13.16
N MET A 84 -11.09 -9.02 13.92
CA MET A 84 -12.33 -9.55 13.33
C MET A 84 -13.07 -8.51 12.48
N LYS A 85 -13.09 -7.24 12.91
CA LYS A 85 -13.76 -6.16 12.16
C LYS A 85 -13.09 -5.86 10.83
N HIS A 86 -11.77 -5.99 10.74
CA HIS A 86 -11.02 -5.69 9.52
C HIS A 86 -10.95 -6.89 8.55
N ALA A 87 -11.31 -8.09 9.00
CA ALA A 87 -11.28 -9.32 8.21
C ALA A 87 -12.58 -9.60 7.43
N TRP A 88 -13.63 -8.79 7.61
CA TRP A 88 -14.93 -8.86 6.92
C TRP A 88 -15.30 -7.51 6.31
#